data_AF-A0A7S1MR32-F1
#
_entry.id   AF-A0A7S1MR32-F1
#
_cell.length_a   1.000
_cell.length_b   1.000
_cell.length_c   1.000
_cell.angle_alpha   90.00
_cell.angle_beta   90.00
_cell.angle_gamma   90.00
#
_symmetry.space_group_name_H-M   'P 1'
#
loop_
_entity.id
_entity.type
_entity.pdbx_description
1 polymer ?
#
loop_
_entity_poly.entity_id
_entity_poly.type
_entity_poly.pdbx_seq_one_letter_code
_entity_poly.pdbx_strand_id
1 'polypeptide(L)'
;GSLVDDESLILTLSASQSSATDIKRKLDTADRTRRSIDAAREDYRVVAQRGSQLYFVASELAAVSPAYRLSLLQYVGLFDGSVRRSPPSPSPAVRIKSVLENVTEDFFAFVGRGVYARHKPLLSLLIALKVGLGERTITPEEH
;
A
#
# COMPACT_ATOMS: atom_id res chain seq x y z
N GLY A 1 -46.08 44.44 -5.53
CA GLY A 1 -44.81 43.93 -4.95
C GLY A 1 -44.42 44.87 -3.85
N SER A 2 -44.19 44.34 -2.66
CA SER A 2 -43.82 45.14 -1.48
C SER A 2 -42.30 45.16 -1.34
N LEU A 3 -41.72 46.25 -0.84
CA LEU A 3 -40.29 46.38 -0.50
C LEU A 3 -39.75 45.20 0.35
N VAL A 4 -40.64 44.52 1.09
CA VAL A 4 -40.32 43.36 1.92
C VAL A 4 -39.96 42.12 1.11
N ASP A 5 -40.54 41.94 -0.09
CA ASP A 5 -40.15 40.83 -0.99
C ASP A 5 -38.73 41.01 -1.52
N ASP A 6 -38.36 42.25 -1.87
CA ASP A 6 -37.02 42.57 -2.38
C ASP A 6 -35.93 42.33 -1.34
N GLU A 7 -36.17 42.68 -0.07
CA GLU A 7 -35.22 42.44 1.03
C GLU A 7 -35.02 40.93 1.29
N SER A 8 -36.09 40.13 1.25
CA SER A 8 -36.02 38.67 1.38
C SER A 8 -35.26 37.99 0.23
N LEU A 9 -35.41 38.50 -1.00
CA LEU A 9 -34.70 38.05 -2.19
C LEU A 9 -33.21 38.37 -2.13
N ILE A 10 -32.85 39.57 -1.65
CA ILE A 10 -31.46 39.96 -1.46
C ILE A 10 -30.77 39.08 -0.41
N LEU A 11 -31.45 38.77 0.69
CA LEU A 11 -30.92 37.89 1.74
C LEU A 11 -30.71 36.45 1.24
N THR A 12 -31.68 35.89 0.52
CA THR A 12 -31.56 34.54 -0.06
C THR A 12 -30.49 34.46 -1.14
N LEU A 13 -30.34 35.50 -1.97
CA LEU A 13 -29.27 35.59 -2.96
C LEU A 13 -27.89 35.68 -2.30
N SER A 14 -27.76 36.50 -1.26
CA SER A 14 -26.50 36.64 -0.50
C SER A 14 -26.13 35.33 0.21
N ALA A 15 -27.11 34.63 0.78
CA ALA A 15 -26.92 33.31 1.37
C ALA A 15 -26.52 32.25 0.31
N SER A 16 -27.15 32.28 -0.87
CA SER A 16 -26.82 31.40 -1.99
C SER A 16 -25.40 31.66 -2.51
N GLN A 17 -25.00 32.93 -2.65
CA GLN A 17 -23.65 33.32 -3.04
C GLN A 17 -22.61 32.84 -2.02
N SER A 18 -22.86 33.06 -0.73
CA SER A 18 -22.00 32.59 0.36
C SER A 18 -21.85 31.07 0.32
N SER A 19 -22.96 30.33 0.22
CA SER A 19 -22.95 28.87 0.10
C SER A 19 -22.17 28.38 -1.12
N ALA A 20 -22.35 29.02 -2.28
CA ALA A 20 -21.60 28.68 -3.49
C ALA A 20 -20.09 28.91 -3.31
N THR A 21 -19.68 29.99 -2.63
CA THR A 21 -18.26 30.24 -2.34
C THR A 21 -17.66 29.20 -1.39
N ASP A 22 -18.42 28.76 -0.39
CA ASP A 22 -17.99 27.71 0.54
C ASP A 22 -17.89 26.35 -0.15
N ILE A 23 -18.84 26.00 -1.01
CA ILE A 23 -18.78 24.78 -1.83
C ILE A 23 -17.52 24.82 -2.70
N LYS A 24 -17.24 25.94 -3.36
CA LYS A 24 -16.04 26.09 -4.19
C LYS A 24 -14.75 25.87 -3.39
N ARG A 25 -14.62 26.47 -2.20
CA ARG A 25 -13.46 26.26 -1.32
C ARG A 25 -13.29 24.81 -0.88
N LYS A 26 -14.39 24.13 -0.57
CA LYS A 26 -14.38 22.70 -0.20
C LYS A 26 -13.94 21.83 -1.37
N LEU A 27 -14.41 22.11 -2.59
CA LEU A 27 -13.98 21.41 -3.80
C LEU A 27 -12.48 21.60 -4.06
N ASP A 28 -11.97 22.84 -3.96
CA ASP A 28 -10.54 23.12 -4.14
C ASP A 28 -9.67 22.37 -3.12
N THR A 29 -10.14 22.28 -1.87
CA THR A 29 -9.44 21.55 -0.79
C THR A 29 -9.47 20.04 -1.02
N ALA A 30 -10.62 19.51 -1.45
CA ALA A 30 -10.78 18.10 -1.79
C ALA A 30 -9.86 17.70 -2.96
N ASP A 31 -9.77 18.53 -3.99
CA ASP A 31 -8.90 18.29 -5.15
C ASP A 31 -7.42 18.27 -4.77
N ARG A 32 -6.97 19.20 -3.91
CA ARG A 32 -5.60 19.21 -3.40
C ARG A 32 -5.30 17.96 -2.58
N THR A 33 -6.21 17.57 -1.69
CA THR A 33 -6.08 16.37 -0.87
C THR A 33 -6.02 15.11 -1.74
N ARG A 34 -6.90 15.01 -2.75
CA ARG A 34 -6.94 13.90 -3.69
C ARG A 34 -5.61 13.75 -4.42
N ARG A 35 -5.07 14.84 -4.97
CA ARG A 35 -3.76 14.81 -5.67
C ARG A 35 -2.64 14.34 -4.75
N SER A 36 -2.64 14.78 -3.48
CA SER A 36 -1.64 14.33 -2.50
C SER A 36 -1.77 12.84 -2.19
N ILE A 37 -3.00 12.31 -2.09
CA ILE A 37 -3.25 10.89 -1.87
C ILE A 37 -2.81 10.09 -3.09
N ASP A 38 -3.16 10.52 -4.29
CA ASP A 38 -2.82 9.82 -5.53
C ASP A 38 -1.29 9.76 -5.74
N ALA A 39 -0.58 10.85 -5.42
CA ALA A 39 0.89 10.86 -5.44
C ALA A 39 1.49 9.86 -4.43
N ALA A 40 1.04 9.88 -3.18
CA ALA A 40 1.52 8.95 -2.16
C ALA A 40 1.18 7.48 -2.51
N ARG A 41 0.03 7.22 -3.13
CA ARG A 41 -0.36 5.87 -3.58
C ARG A 41 0.59 5.35 -4.66
N GLU A 42 1.00 6.21 -5.60
CA GLU A 42 1.93 5.81 -6.65
C GLU A 42 3.32 5.54 -6.09
N ASP A 43 3.82 6.39 -5.19
CA ASP A 43 5.11 6.19 -4.52
C ASP A 43 5.18 4.83 -3.81
N TYR A 44 4.10 4.45 -3.10
CA TYR A 44 4.04 3.20 -2.35
C TYR A 44 3.59 1.99 -3.18
N ARG A 45 3.35 2.13 -4.49
CA ARG A 45 2.91 1.02 -5.35
C ARG A 45 3.91 -0.15 -5.36
N VAL A 46 5.21 0.15 -5.29
CA VAL A 46 6.28 -0.86 -5.21
C VAL A 46 6.21 -1.69 -3.91
N VAL A 47 5.74 -1.10 -2.81
CA VAL A 47 5.53 -1.82 -1.53
C VAL A 47 4.36 -2.79 -1.67
N ALA A 48 3.27 -2.38 -2.33
CA ALA A 48 2.14 -3.26 -2.61
C ALA A 48 2.54 -4.42 -3.54
N GLN A 49 3.36 -4.15 -4.56
CA GLN A 49 3.92 -5.17 -5.44
C GLN A 49 4.76 -6.19 -4.65
N ARG A 50 5.65 -5.72 -3.76
CA ARG A 50 6.44 -6.60 -2.87
C ARG A 50 5.54 -7.46 -1.99
N GLY A 51 4.48 -6.88 -1.42
CA GLY A 51 3.49 -7.63 -0.65
C GLY A 51 2.86 -8.76 -1.46
N SER A 52 2.40 -8.46 -2.67
CA SER A 52 1.83 -9.48 -3.56
C SER A 52 2.82 -10.62 -3.88
N GLN A 53 4.07 -10.27 -4.19
CA GLN A 53 5.13 -11.27 -4.48
C GLN A 53 5.34 -12.24 -3.31
N LEU A 54 5.50 -11.71 -2.09
CA LEU A 54 5.75 -12.53 -0.90
C LEU A 54 4.54 -13.40 -0.53
N TYR A 55 3.31 -12.91 -0.73
CA TYR A 55 2.12 -13.72 -0.54
C TYR A 55 2.06 -14.91 -1.51
N PHE A 56 2.44 -14.70 -2.78
CA PHE A 56 2.52 -15.79 -3.74
C PHE A 56 3.62 -16.79 -3.41
N VAL A 57 4.78 -16.35 -2.90
CA VAL A 57 5.80 -17.27 -2.36
C VAL A 57 5.22 -18.17 -1.26
N ALA A 58 4.46 -17.59 -0.31
CA ALA A 58 3.83 -18.37 0.75
C ALA A 58 2.81 -19.40 0.20
N SER A 59 2.07 -19.00 -0.83
CA SER A 59 1.09 -19.88 -1.49
C SER A 59 1.76 -21.02 -2.25
N GLU A 60 2.88 -20.75 -2.94
CA GLU A 60 3.67 -21.76 -3.66
C GLU A 60 4.35 -22.75 -2.70
N LEU A 61 4.81 -22.30 -1.53
CA LEU A 61 5.33 -23.20 -0.51
C LEU A 61 4.29 -24.19 0.01
N ALA A 62 3.01 -23.81 0.08
CA ALA A 62 1.96 -24.72 0.49
C ALA A 62 1.76 -25.90 -0.50
N ALA A 63 2.19 -25.75 -1.76
CA ALA A 63 2.20 -26.84 -2.74
C ALA A 63 3.36 -27.83 -2.51
N VAL A 64 4.48 -27.39 -1.92
CA VAL A 64 5.61 -28.25 -1.55
C VAL A 64 5.25 -29.14 -0.36
N SER A 65 4.56 -28.58 0.63
CA SER A 65 4.04 -29.34 1.77
C SER A 65 2.83 -28.64 2.39
N PRO A 66 1.74 -29.37 2.72
CA PRO A 66 0.61 -28.82 3.45
C PRO A 66 0.97 -28.16 4.78
N ALA A 67 2.12 -28.53 5.38
CA ALA A 67 2.63 -27.96 6.63
C ALA A 67 3.03 -26.47 6.50
N TYR A 68 3.21 -25.95 5.28
CA TYR A 68 3.64 -24.55 5.05
C TYR A 68 2.50 -23.60 4.75
N ARG A 69 1.24 -24.05 4.90
CA ARG A 69 0.08 -23.24 4.61
C ARG A 69 0.02 -22.02 5.52
N LEU A 70 0.05 -20.84 4.93
CA LEU A 70 -0.15 -19.55 5.59
C LEU A 70 -1.47 -18.94 5.12
N SER A 71 -2.33 -18.54 6.05
CA SER A 71 -3.57 -17.85 5.68
C SER A 71 -3.30 -16.41 5.25
N LEU A 72 -4.17 -15.86 4.39
CA LEU A 72 -4.09 -14.45 3.99
C LEU A 72 -4.19 -13.51 5.21
N LEU A 73 -5.02 -13.83 6.20
CA LEU A 73 -5.16 -13.03 7.41
C LEU A 73 -3.85 -12.96 8.21
N GLN A 74 -3.16 -14.09 8.40
CA GLN A 74 -1.86 -14.12 9.07
C GLN A 74 -0.80 -13.36 8.26
N TYR A 75 -0.81 -13.52 6.94
CA TYR A 75 0.09 -12.80 6.05
C TYR A 75 -0.12 -11.27 6.13
N VAL A 76 -1.36 -10.80 6.05
CA VAL A 76 -1.70 -9.37 6.15
C VAL A 76 -1.28 -8.81 7.52
N GLY A 77 -1.51 -9.55 8.61
CA GLY A 77 -1.07 -9.15 9.95
C GLY A 77 0.46 -9.03 10.07
N LEU A 78 1.19 -9.98 9.50
CA LEU A 78 2.66 -9.93 9.44
C LEU A 78 3.14 -8.72 8.62
N PHE A 79 2.55 -8.50 7.45
CA PHE A 79 2.92 -7.42 6.54
C PHE A 79 2.64 -6.05 7.15
N ASP A 80 1.43 -5.79 7.68
CA ASP A 80 1.08 -4.53 8.35
C ASP A 80 1.99 -4.28 9.57
N GLY A 81 2.25 -5.33 10.36
CA GLY A 81 3.19 -5.26 11.47
C GLY A 81 4.60 -4.86 11.04
N SER A 82 5.07 -5.39 9.91
CA SER A 82 6.40 -5.06 9.37
C SER A 82 6.49 -3.63 8.86
N VAL A 83 5.48 -3.16 8.12
CA VAL A 83 5.39 -1.77 7.64
C VAL A 83 5.40 -0.77 8.81
N ARG A 84 4.68 -1.08 9.89
CA ARG A 84 4.63 -0.25 11.11
C ARG A 84 5.96 -0.20 11.86
N ARG A 85 6.67 -1.33 11.96
CA ARG A 85 7.98 -1.41 12.62
C ARG A 85 9.12 -0.85 11.77
N SER A 86 8.90 -0.69 10.46
CA SER A 86 9.89 -0.13 9.55
C SER A 86 10.29 1.29 9.97
N PRO A 87 11.59 1.63 10.01
CA PRO A 87 12.07 2.93 10.45
C PRO A 87 11.37 4.09 9.74
N PRO A 88 10.81 5.08 10.47
CA PRO A 88 10.24 6.26 9.85
C PRO A 88 11.34 7.12 9.21
N SER A 89 11.02 7.78 8.10
CA SER A 89 11.92 8.73 7.44
C SER A 89 11.12 9.90 6.87
N PRO A 90 11.65 11.14 6.93
CA PRO A 90 11.05 12.31 6.25
C PRO A 90 11.04 12.19 4.73
N SER A 91 11.97 11.41 4.16
CA SER A 91 12.02 11.15 2.72
C SER A 91 11.18 9.92 2.37
N PRO A 92 10.14 10.05 1.52
CA PRO A 92 9.33 8.92 1.07
C PRO A 92 10.17 7.81 0.44
N ALA A 93 11.15 8.16 -0.40
CA ALA A 93 12.02 7.19 -1.05
C ALA A 93 12.84 6.35 -0.05
N VAL A 94 13.41 7.01 0.98
CA VAL A 94 14.15 6.31 2.04
C VAL A 94 13.21 5.42 2.85
N ARG A 95 12.01 5.92 3.21
CA ARG A 95 11.02 5.13 3.94
C ARG A 95 10.59 3.89 3.15
N ILE A 96 10.31 4.05 1.86
CA ILE A 96 9.91 2.94 0.97
C ILE A 96 10.99 1.87 0.94
N LYS A 97 12.26 2.25 0.78
CA LYS A 97 13.38 1.29 0.80
C LYS A 97 13.43 0.52 2.12
N SER A 98 13.38 1.21 3.26
CA SER A 98 13.38 0.55 4.57
C SER A 98 12.18 -0.38 4.76
N VAL A 99 11.00 -0.01 4.24
CA VAL A 99 9.82 -0.87 4.29
C VAL A 99 10.03 -2.13 3.45
N LEU A 100 10.56 -2.01 2.23
CA LEU A 100 10.82 -3.15 1.33
C LEU A 100 11.82 -4.15 1.92
N GLU A 101 12.88 -3.66 2.56
CA GLU A 101 13.87 -4.48 3.25
C GLU A 101 13.23 -5.20 4.44
N ASN A 102 12.60 -4.45 5.35
CA ASN A 102 11.99 -5.01 6.57
C ASN A 102 10.90 -6.04 6.27
N VAL A 103 10.00 -5.79 5.30
CA VAL A 103 8.91 -6.75 4.99
C VAL A 103 9.46 -8.05 4.43
N THR A 104 10.58 -7.99 3.70
CA THR A 104 11.22 -9.17 3.13
C THR A 104 11.92 -9.98 4.22
N GLU A 105 12.65 -9.30 5.11
CA GLU A 105 13.33 -9.93 6.25
C GLU A 105 12.34 -10.55 7.25
N ASP A 106 11.31 -9.80 7.65
CA ASP A 106 10.28 -10.27 8.57
C ASP A 106 9.55 -11.48 8.00
N PHE A 107 9.24 -11.48 6.70
CA PHE A 107 8.63 -12.60 6.02
C PHE A 107 9.54 -13.83 6.01
N PHE A 108 10.81 -13.66 5.61
CA PHE A 108 11.80 -14.73 5.61
C PHE A 108 11.98 -15.34 7.01
N ALA A 109 12.11 -14.49 8.03
CA ALA A 109 12.26 -14.95 9.41
C ALA A 109 10.99 -15.67 9.91
N PHE A 110 9.81 -15.15 9.60
CA PHE A 110 8.54 -15.75 10.02
C PHE A 110 8.30 -17.12 9.38
N VAL A 111 8.37 -17.21 8.06
CA VAL A 111 8.15 -18.45 7.31
C VAL A 111 9.28 -19.44 7.57
N GLY A 112 10.53 -18.96 7.64
CA GLY A 112 11.71 -19.78 7.90
C GLY A 112 11.72 -20.49 9.25
N ARG A 113 10.93 -20.05 10.24
CA ARG A 113 10.71 -20.78 11.50
C ARG A 113 9.81 -22.02 11.33
N GLY A 114 8.84 -21.95 10.43
CA GLY A 114 7.90 -23.04 10.16
C GLY A 114 8.34 -24.03 9.08
N VAL A 115 9.32 -23.64 8.24
CA VAL A 115 9.82 -24.48 7.15
C VAL A 115 10.92 -25.44 7.63
N TYR A 116 10.85 -26.71 7.17
CA TYR A 116 11.89 -27.71 7.47
C TYR A 116 13.25 -27.25 6.96
N ALA A 117 14.33 -27.57 7.68
CA ALA A 117 15.68 -27.13 7.33
C ALA A 117 16.07 -27.41 5.87
N ARG A 118 15.71 -28.59 5.35
CA ARG A 118 15.95 -28.99 3.95
C ARG A 118 15.28 -28.10 2.89
N HIS A 119 14.21 -27.39 3.23
CA HIS A 119 13.48 -26.52 2.31
C HIS A 119 13.76 -25.02 2.54
N LYS A 120 14.64 -24.66 3.49
CA LYS A 120 15.05 -23.25 3.70
C LYS A 120 15.76 -22.66 2.47
N PRO A 121 16.67 -23.38 1.77
CA PRO A 121 17.24 -22.87 0.53
C PRO A 121 16.19 -22.59 -0.55
N LEU A 122 15.16 -23.44 -0.64
CA LEU A 122 14.04 -23.24 -1.56
C LEU A 122 13.25 -21.97 -1.23
N LEU A 123 12.95 -21.70 0.05
CA LEU A 123 12.33 -20.45 0.48
C LEU A 123 13.16 -19.24 0.03
N SER A 124 14.47 -19.23 0.30
CA SER A 124 15.36 -18.13 -0.11
C SER A 124 15.36 -17.93 -1.63
N LEU A 125 15.44 -19.02 -2.39
CA LEU A 125 15.42 -18.99 -3.85
C LEU A 125 14.10 -18.43 -4.39
N LEU A 126 12.96 -18.91 -3.90
CA LEU A 126 11.64 -18.43 -4.32
C LEU A 126 11.45 -16.94 -4.03
N ILE A 127 11.89 -16.45 -2.87
CA ILE A 127 11.88 -15.01 -2.57
C ILE A 127 12.74 -14.25 -3.57
N ALA A 128 14.00 -14.68 -3.77
CA ALA A 128 14.93 -14.00 -4.67
C ALA A 128 14.40 -13.93 -6.11
N LEU A 129 13.85 -15.04 -6.63
CA LEU A 129 13.27 -15.11 -7.96
C LEU A 129 12.04 -14.21 -8.09
N LYS A 130 11.06 -14.30 -7.17
CA LYS A 130 9.84 -13.48 -7.24
C LYS A 130 10.13 -12.00 -7.12
N VAL A 131 11.04 -11.62 -6.24
CA VAL A 131 11.48 -10.23 -6.08
C VAL A 131 12.22 -9.75 -7.33
N GLY A 132 13.24 -10.49 -7.78
CA GLY A 132 14.06 -10.12 -8.94
C GLY A 132 13.27 -10.04 -10.24
N LEU A 133 12.29 -10.92 -10.45
CA LEU A 133 11.37 -10.85 -11.60
C LEU A 133 10.52 -9.57 -11.57
N GLY A 134 10.02 -9.13 -10.41
CA GLY A 134 9.23 -7.91 -10.35
C GLY A 134 10.06 -6.63 -10.40
N GLU A 135 11.33 -6.69 -10.02
CA GLU A 135 12.31 -5.63 -10.25
C GLU A 135 12.84 -5.61 -11.70
N ARG A 136 12.49 -6.63 -12.50
CA ARG A 136 12.98 -6.86 -13.88
C ARG A 136 14.49 -7.06 -13.97
N THR A 137 15.10 -7.50 -12.88
CA THR A 137 16.52 -7.88 -12.84
C THR A 137 16.75 -9.26 -13.43
N ILE A 138 15.70 -10.09 -13.49
CA ILE A 138 15.71 -11.45 -14.04
C ILE A 138 14.71 -11.49 -15.20
N THR A 139 15.10 -12.08 -16.33
CA THR A 139 14.22 -12.25 -17.49
C THR A 139 13.46 -13.58 -17.44
N PRO A 140 12.19 -13.65 -17.90
CA PRO A 140 11.40 -14.88 -17.85
C PRO A 140 11.96 -16.05 -18.67
N GLU A 141 12.86 -15.79 -19.62
CA GLU A 141 13.44 -16.80 -20.51
C GLU A 141 14.54 -17.65 -19.85
N GLU A 142 14.99 -17.32 -18.65
CA GLU A 142 16.01 -18.08 -17.90
C GLU A 142 15.40 -19.23 -17.06
N HIS A 143 14.14 -19.63 -17.33
CA HIS A 143 13.33 -20.49 -16.46
C HIS A 143 12.92 -21.83 -17.08
#